data_AF-A0A537SED9-F1
#
_entry.id   AF-A0A537SED9-F1
#
_cell.length_a   1.000
_cell.length_b   1.000
_cell.length_c   1.000
_cell.angle_alpha   90.00
_cell.angle_beta   90.00
_cell.angle_gamma   90.00
#
_symmetry.space_group_name_H-M   'P 1'
#
loop_
_entity.id
_entity.type
_entity.pdbx_description
1 polymer ?
#
loop_
_entity_poly.entity_id
_entity_poly.type
_entity_poly.pdbx_seq_one_letter_code
_entity_poly.pdbx_strand_id
1 'polypeptide(L)' 'MQTETAEYFREKAEQCRRLAGAVANQRDPVVANLLALAVEFEAKAVALTAEEASAKQIEQTAPEK' A
#
# COMPACT_ATOMS: atom_id res chain seq x y z
N MET A 1 -19.10 -1.46 1.79
CA MET A 1 -17.95 -0.56 1.58
C MET A 1 -16.72 -1.44 1.59
N GLN A 2 -15.89 -1.44 0.55
CA GLN A 2 -14.64 -2.21 0.57
C GLN A 2 -13.71 -1.55 1.59
N THR A 3 -13.24 -2.31 2.57
CA THR A 3 -12.30 -1.83 3.59
C THR A 3 -10.92 -1.72 2.94
N GLU A 4 -10.37 -0.51 2.83
CA GLU A 4 -9.03 -0.27 2.30
C GLU A 4 -7.99 -0.69 3.34
N THR A 5 -7.54 -1.95 3.30
CA THR A 5 -6.54 -2.49 4.22
C THR A 5 -5.11 -2.32 3.70
N ALA A 6 -4.11 -2.49 4.57
CA ALA A 6 -2.70 -2.49 4.15
C ALA A 6 -2.42 -3.58 3.10
N GLU A 7 -3.05 -4.75 3.22
CA GLU A 7 -2.95 -5.84 2.25
C GLU A 7 -3.53 -5.45 0.88
N TYR A 8 -4.71 -4.81 0.86
CA TYR A 8 -5.31 -4.32 -0.37
C TYR A 8 -4.35 -3.40 -1.15
N PHE A 9 -3.70 -2.46 -0.46
CA PHE A 9 -2.75 -1.56 -1.10
C PHE A 9 -1.47 -2.28 -1.56
N ARG A 10 -0.97 -3.28 -0.82
CA ARG A 10 0.16 -4.10 -1.27
C ARG A 10 -0.16 -4.86 -2.56
N GLU A 11 -1.36 -5.44 -2.65
CA GLU A 11 -1.82 -6.13 -3.87
C GLU A 11 -1.92 -5.16 -5.06
N LYS A 12 -2.41 -3.93 -4.83
CA LYS A 12 -2.46 -2.90 -5.87
C LYS A 12 -1.08 -2.44 -6.33
N ALA A 13 -0.13 -2.28 -5.41
CA ALA A 13 1.25 -1.98 -5.77
C ALA A 13 1.88 -3.07 -6.65
N GLU A 14 1.63 -4.34 -6.31
CA GLU A 14 2.12 -5.46 -7.10
C GLU A 14 1.46 -5.51 -8.49
N GLN A 15 0.15 -5.26 -8.58
CA GLN A 15 -0.56 -5.17 -9.87
C GLN A 15 0.05 -4.08 -10.76
N CYS A 16 0.35 -2.90 -10.21
CA CYS A 16 0.99 -1.82 -10.95
C CYS A 16 2.39 -2.22 -11.48
N ARG A 17 3.21 -2.91 -10.67
CA ARG A 17 4.51 -3.43 -11.12
C ARG A 17 4.38 -4.47 -12.23
N ARG A 18 3.44 -5.41 -12.09
CA ARG A 18 3.18 -6.44 -13.12
C ARG A 18 2.72 -5.79 -14.43
N LEU A 19 1.83 -4.80 -14.36
CA LEU A 19 1.39 -4.04 -15.55
C LEU A 19 2.55 -3.27 -16.19
N ALA A 20 3.38 -2.60 -15.41
CA ALA A 20 4.55 -1.88 -15.91
C ALA A 20 5.54 -2.82 -16.64
N GLY A 21 5.77 -4.02 -16.09
CA GLY A 21 6.59 -5.05 -16.72
C GLY A 21 5.99 -5.65 -17.99
N ALA A 22 4.66 -5.60 -18.14
CA ALA A 22 3.96 -6.08 -19.33
C ALA A 22 3.93 -5.06 -20.49
N VAL A 23 4.29 -3.79 -20.24
CA VAL A 23 4.35 -2.77 -21.31
C VAL A 23 5.53 -3.08 -22.25
N ALA A 24 5.25 -3.25 -23.54
CA ALA A 24 6.28 -3.60 -24.52
C ALA A 24 7.36 -2.51 -24.67
N ASN A 25 6.97 -1.23 -24.64
CA ASN A 25 7.90 -0.11 -24.69
C ASN A 25 8.22 0.40 -23.27
N GLN A 26 9.38 0.02 -22.75
CA GLN A 26 9.81 0.43 -21.40
C GLN A 26 10.15 1.93 -21.26
N ARG A 27 10.18 2.69 -22.37
CA ARG A 27 10.31 4.16 -22.35
C ARG A 27 8.97 4.88 -22.41
N ASP A 28 7.87 4.13 -22.45
CA ASP A 28 6.53 4.72 -22.40
C ASP A 28 6.32 5.37 -21.03
N PRO A 29 5.85 6.63 -20.96
CA PRO A 29 5.54 7.31 -19.70
C PRO A 29 4.59 6.53 -18.78
N VAL A 30 3.74 5.66 -19.34
CA VAL A 30 2.85 4.78 -18.56
C VAL A 30 3.63 3.87 -17.62
N VAL A 31 4.84 3.43 -17.99
CA VAL A 31 5.69 2.61 -17.11
C VAL A 31 6.10 3.40 -15.87
N ALA A 32 6.59 4.62 -16.04
CA ALA A 32 6.96 5.48 -14.92
C ALA A 32 5.76 5.81 -14.02
N ASN A 33 4.60 6.08 -14.61
CA ASN A 33 3.38 6.37 -13.87
C ASN A 33 2.88 5.15 -13.07
N LEU A 34 2.92 3.95 -13.66
CA LEU A 34 2.55 2.71 -12.96
C LEU A 34 3.50 2.42 -11.79
N LEU A 35 4.82 2.63 -11.98
CA LEU A 35 5.79 2.45 -10.90
C LEU A 35 5.61 3.49 -9.78
N ALA A 36 5.36 4.76 -10.11
CA ALA A 36 5.05 5.79 -9.13
C ALA A 36 3.79 5.43 -8.32
N LEU A 37 2.73 4.99 -9.01
CA LEU A 37 1.50 4.55 -8.36
C LEU A 37 1.71 3.34 -7.43
N ALA A 38 2.61 2.42 -7.81
CA ALA A 38 2.98 1.31 -6.93
C ALA A 38 3.63 1.79 -5.63
N VAL A 39 4.51 2.79 -5.71
CA VAL A 39 5.15 3.40 -4.53
C VAL A 39 4.12 4.10 -3.63
N GLU A 40 3.17 4.82 -4.22
CA GLU A 40 2.09 5.47 -3.46
C GLU A 40 1.24 4.45 -2.69
N PHE A 41 0.90 3.32 -3.31
CA PHE A 41 0.16 2.26 -2.64
C PHE A 41 0.98 1.61 -1.52
N GLU A 42 2.28 1.38 -1.71
CA GLU A 42 3.14 0.87 -0.63
C GLU A 42 3.23 1.84 0.55
N ALA A 43 3.34 3.14 0.29
CA ALA A 43 3.34 4.16 1.33
C ALA A 43 2.02 4.14 2.13
N LYS A 44 0.87 3.99 1.45
CA LYS A 44 -0.43 3.85 2.13
C LYS A 44 -0.51 2.58 2.97
N ALA A 45 -0.01 1.45 2.46
CA ALA A 45 0.03 0.20 3.21
C ALA A 45 0.88 0.31 4.49
N VAL A 46 2.04 0.98 4.39
CA VAL A 46 2.93 1.24 5.53
C VAL A 46 2.25 2.14 6.56
N ALA A 47 1.59 3.22 6.13
CA ALA A 47 0.87 4.12 7.02
C ALA A 47 -0.24 3.38 7.80
N LEU A 48 -1.06 2.58 7.11
CA LEU A 48 -2.12 1.79 7.76
C LEU A 48 -1.55 0.77 8.75
N THR A 49 -0.49 0.04 8.38
CA THR A 49 0.15 -0.90 9.31
C THR A 49 0.70 -0.18 10.55
N ALA A 50 1.22 1.04 10.40
CA ALA A 50 1.72 1.84 11.52
C ALA A 50 0.57 2.36 12.41
N GLU A 51 -0.55 2.78 11.83
CA GLU A 51 -1.75 3.18 12.56
C GLU A 51 -2.34 2.00 13.35
N GLU A 52 -2.47 0.82 12.72
CA GLU A 52 -2.94 -0.41 13.39
C GLU A 52 -2.00 -0.84 14.53
N ALA A 53 -0.68 -0.73 14.34
CA ALA A 53 0.29 -1.02 15.38
C ALA A 53 0.18 -0.03 16.56
N SER A 54 -0.01 1.26 16.26
CA SER A 54 -0.18 2.32 17.27
C SER A 54 -1.48 2.14 18.05
N ALA A 55 -2.58 1.77 17.38
CA ALA A 55 -3.86 1.49 18.02
C ALA A 55 -3.76 0.31 19.00
N LYS A 56 -3.12 -0.79 18.60
CA LYS A 56 -2.89 -1.95 19.48
C LYS A 56 -2.05 -1.61 20.72
N GLN A 57 -1.07 -0.71 20.59
CA GLN A 57 -0.24 -0.29 21.71
C GLN A 57 -1.03 0.52 22.75
N ILE A 58 -2.00 1.33 22.31
CA ILE A 58 -2.86 2.11 23.21
C ILE A 58 -3.81 1.18 23.98
N GLU A 59 -4.46 0.23 23.31
CA GLU A 59 -5.36 -0.76 23.96
C GLU A 59 -4.65 -1.57 25.05
N GLN A 60 -3.38 -1.96 24.85
CA GLN A 60 -2.61 -2.71 25.85
C GLN A 60 -2.17 -1.89 27.07
N THR A 61 -2.31 -0.56 27.03
CA THR A 61 -1.88 0.35 28.10
C THR A 61 -3.04 0.97 28.88
N ALA A 62 -4.29 0.67 28.52
CA ALA A 62 -5.46 1.09 29.29
C ALA A 62 -5.54 0.28 30.59
N PRO A 63 -5.41 0.90 31.79
CA PRO A 63 -5.53 0.17 33.04
C PRO A 63 -7.00 -0.21 33.25
N GLU A 64 -7.28 -1.52 33.40
CA GLU A 64 -8.53 -2.02 33.94
C GLU A 64 -8.78 -1.33 35.29
N LYS A 65 -9.91 -0.63 35.40
CA LYS A 65 -10.38 0.00 36.63
C LYS A 65 -11.62 -0.73 37.13
#